data_AF-A0A7K3WA38-F1
#
_entry.id   AF-A0A7K3WA38-F1
#
_cell.length_a   1.000
_cell.length_b   1.000
_cell.length_c   1.000
_cell.angle_alpha   90.00
_cell.angle_beta   90.00
_cell.angle_gamma   90.00
#
_symmetry.space_group_name_H-M   'P 1'
#
loop_
_entity.id
_entity.type
_entity.pdbx_description
1 polymer ?
#
loop_
_entity_poly.entity_id
_entity_poly.type
_entity_poly.pdbx_seq_one_letter_code
_entity_poly.pdbx_strand_id
1 'polypeptide(L)' 'MIPDVSQALAWLENHPQALKGIQRGLERETLRVNADGSLATTGHPKALGSALTH' A
#
# COMPACT_ATOMS: atom_id res chain seq x y z
N MET A 1 -8.26 0.61 -28.48
CA MET A 1 -9.27 -0.45 -28.64
C MET A 1 -9.12 -1.39 -27.45
N ILE A 2 -10.17 -1.62 -26.65
CA ILE A 2 -10.15 -2.56 -25.52
C ILE A 2 -10.56 -3.94 -26.03
N PRO A 3 -9.88 -5.03 -25.63
CA PRO A 3 -10.22 -6.37 -26.07
C PRO A 3 -11.54 -6.86 -25.46
N ASP A 4 -12.20 -7.78 -26.16
CA ASP A 4 -13.31 -8.54 -25.59
C ASP A 4 -12.77 -9.50 -24.51
N VAL A 5 -13.37 -9.43 -23.32
CA VAL A 5 -13.05 -10.26 -22.15
C VAL A 5 -14.26 -11.07 -21.66
N SER A 6 -15.32 -11.17 -22.46
CA SER A 6 -16.60 -11.79 -22.09
C SER A 6 -16.44 -13.22 -21.57
N GLN A 7 -15.55 -14.02 -22.17
CA GLN A 7 -15.27 -15.38 -21.72
C GLN A 7 -14.63 -15.42 -20.33
N ALA A 8 -13.69 -14.52 -20.04
CA ALA A 8 -13.02 -14.44 -18.75
C ALA A 8 -13.96 -13.95 -17.64
N LEU A 9 -14.85 -13.00 -17.96
CA LEU A 9 -15.90 -12.54 -17.06
C LEU A 9 -16.89 -13.68 -16.75
N ALA A 10 -17.37 -14.40 -17.77
CA ALA A 10 -18.27 -15.53 -17.56
C ALA A 10 -17.64 -16.64 -16.71
N TRP A 11 -16.33 -16.90 -16.86
CA TRP A 11 -15.63 -17.82 -15.97
C TRP A 11 -15.60 -17.30 -14.53
N LEU A 12 -15.29 -16.01 -14.33
CA LEU A 12 -15.21 -15.40 -13.01
C LEU A 12 -16.57 -15.39 -12.30
N GLU A 13 -17.66 -15.11 -13.01
CA GLU A 13 -19.04 -15.18 -12.51
C GLU A 13 -19.40 -16.58 -11.99
N ASN A 14 -18.96 -17.63 -12.68
CA ASN A 14 -19.20 -19.02 -12.30
C ASN A 14 -18.28 -19.53 -11.18
N HIS A 15 -17.23 -18.79 -10.81
CA HIS A 15 -16.27 -19.17 -9.76
C HIS A 15 -16.15 -18.07 -8.70
N PRO A 16 -17.23 -17.75 -7.95
CA PRO A 16 -17.26 -16.59 -7.05
C PRO A 16 -16.26 -16.68 -5.89
N GLN A 17 -15.76 -17.88 -5.56
CA GLN A 17 -14.74 -18.07 -4.53
C GLN A 17 -13.30 -17.87 -5.06
N ALA A 18 -13.10 -17.76 -6.37
CA ALA A 18 -11.76 -17.68 -6.98
C ALA A 18 -10.97 -16.43 -6.56
N LEU A 19 -11.67 -15.33 -6.22
CA LEU A 19 -11.05 -14.08 -5.74
C LEU A 19 -11.12 -13.93 -4.21
N LYS A 20 -11.65 -14.93 -3.50
CA LYS A 20 -11.69 -14.88 -2.04
C LYS A 20 -10.25 -14.95 -1.51
N GLY A 21 -9.92 -14.03 -0.61
CA GLY A 21 -8.59 -14.00 0.02
C GLY A 21 -7.55 -13.14 -0.70
N ILE A 22 -7.97 -12.20 -1.56
CA ILE A 22 -7.06 -11.15 -2.05
C ILE A 22 -6.43 -10.43 -0.85
N GLN A 23 -5.11 -10.54 -0.73
CA GLN A 23 -4.30 -9.82 0.26
C GLN A 23 -3.64 -8.60 -0.39
N ARG A 24 -3.38 -7.56 0.41
CA ARG A 24 -2.76 -6.31 -0.04
C ARG A 24 -1.76 -5.84 1.01
N GLY A 25 -0.71 -5.16 0.56
CA GLY A 25 0.24 -4.43 1.41
C GLY A 25 0.41 -3.01 0.88
N LEU A 26 0.70 -2.06 1.78
CA LEU A 26 0.93 -0.66 1.45
C LEU A 26 2.13 -0.14 2.22
N GLU A 27 2.96 0.63 1.51
CA GLU A 27 4.07 1.37 2.07
C GLU A 27 3.90 2.84 1.69
N ARG A 28 4.28 3.74 2.60
CA ARG A 28 4.16 5.18 2.40
C ARG A 28 5.30 5.89 3.09
N GLU A 29 5.90 6.84 2.38
CA GLU A 29 6.94 7.71 2.90
C GLU A 29 6.40 9.13 3.12
N THR A 30 7.01 9.84 4.08
CA THR A 30 6.80 11.27 4.29
C THR A 30 7.99 11.87 5.04
N LEU A 31 8.34 13.12 4.71
CA LEU A 31 9.40 13.85 5.41
C LEU A 31 8.86 14.38 6.74
N ARG A 32 9.71 14.37 7.78
CA ARG A 32 9.46 15.13 9.00
C ARG A 32 9.89 16.57 8.77
N VAL A 33 9.01 17.53 9.08
CA VAL A 33 9.24 18.96 8.89
C VAL A 33 8.99 19.73 10.17
N ASN A 34 9.62 20.90 10.30
CA ASN A 34 9.31 21.89 11.32
C ASN A 34 8.05 22.69 10.92
N ALA A 35 7.52 23.50 11.84
CA ALA A 35 6.30 24.28 11.60
C ALA A 35 6.43 25.30 10.45
N ASP A 36 7.65 25.77 10.17
CA ASP A 36 7.97 26.66 9.05
C ASP A 36 8.17 25.93 7.71
N GLY A 37 8.00 24.60 7.69
CA GLY A 37 8.16 23.75 6.51
C GLY A 37 9.61 23.32 6.22
N SER A 38 10.59 23.75 7.02
CA SER A 38 11.98 23.29 6.88
C SER A 38 12.13 21.81 7.28
N LEU A 39 13.15 21.14 6.75
CA LEU A 39 13.42 19.73 7.07
C LEU A 39 13.83 19.59 8.55
N ALA A 40 13.20 18.65 9.26
CA ALA A 40 13.60 18.34 10.63
C ALA A 40 14.99 17.68 10.65
N THR A 41 15.92 18.24 11.41
CA THR A 41 17.31 17.72 11.55
C THR A 41 17.50 16.82 12.77
N THR A 42 16.44 16.60 13.56
CA THR A 42 16.46 15.66 14.68
C THR A 42 16.56 14.22 14.19
N GLY A 43 17.10 13.33 15.02
CA GLY A 43 17.11 11.88 14.74
C GLY A 43 15.71 11.25 14.70
N HIS A 44 15.65 9.94 14.47
CA HIS A 44 14.40 9.18 14.48
C HIS A 44 13.68 9.34 15.85
N PRO A 45 12.35 9.53 15.87
CA PRO A 45 11.61 9.67 17.12
C PRO A 45 11.79 8.43 18.02
N LYS A 46 12.36 8.60 19.22
CA LYS A 46 12.68 7.47 20.13
C LYS A 46 11.47 6.60 20.48
N ALA A 47 10.27 7.18 20.51
CA ALA A 47 9.02 6.46 20.79
C ALA A 47 8.65 5.45 19.69
N LEU A 48 9.19 5.60 18.47
CA LEU A 48 9.00 4.67 17.36
C LEU A 48 10.07 3.56 17.33
N GLY A 49 10.90 3.43 18.36
CA GLY A 49 11.86 2.32 18.47
C GLY A 49 13.00 2.36 17.45
N SER A 50 13.31 1.19 16.88
CA SER A 50 14.43 1.00 15.94
C SER A 50 13.92 0.94 14.52
N ALA A 51 14.31 1.91 13.68
CA ALA A 51 14.00 1.89 12.25
C ALA A 51 14.51 0.63 11.51
N LEU A 52 15.50 -0.09 12.07
CA LEU A 52 16.04 -1.30 11.45
C LEU A 52 15.09 -2.52 11.57
N THR A 53 14.26 -2.57 12.61
CA THR A 53 13.52 -3.80 12.99
C THR A 53 12.16 -3.54 13.64
N HIS A 54 11.58 -2.36 13.47
CA HIS A 54 10.23 -2.09 14.00
C HIS A 54 9.17 -2.97 13.34
#